data_AF-A0A0B7KCM7-F1
#
_entry.id   AF-A0A0B7KCM7-F1
#
_cell.length_a   1.000
_cell.length_b   1.000
_cell.length_c   1.000
_cell.angle_alpha   90.00
_cell.angle_beta   90.00
_cell.angle_gamma   90.00
#
_symmetry.space_group_name_H-M   'P 1'
#
loop_
_entity.id
_entity.type
_entity.pdbx_description
1 polymer ?
#
loop_
_entity_poly.entity_id
_entity_poly.type
_entity_poly.pdbx_seq_one_letter_code
_entity_poly.pdbx_strand_id
1 'polypeptide(L)'
;MGLNTIFSYIFWNNLEPTQGLWLSDDPQNDVAEYFRIAQEEGLNVVLRPGPYICGEHDWGGFPAWLSEIPGMVVRTNNTQFMEETKKYIVNLAEKSGLADLQASRGGPILMVQVENEYGSFGENHNYTASVRDILLENFEVPLYTNDGGDSWPLEGGYVPGVLAAVDGGSWALPARDLYIKDPTSLGPLLNGEYYTWSPDQWGSYNPHNTTVGNEAAVAGILSDIPYHLHNYSASISFYMFHGGTNFGFENGALWQNRTTVFTNSYDYGSPLDETGRTTDLYFKMRDAIIPFLDGEAIPEPPENLPRASIPEFSLCPASSLFEARGKKTTASSPLTMEALGQAYGFTLTICKILGKASREKSPLTGMC
;
A
#
# COMPACT_ATOMS: atom_id res chain seq x y z
N MET A 1 -7.65 2.14 -20.74
CA MET A 1 -6.51 3.08 -20.84
C MET A 1 -5.39 2.54 -21.73
N GLY A 2 -5.30 1.22 -21.95
CA GLY A 2 -4.16 0.61 -22.64
C GLY A 2 -3.18 -0.10 -21.68
N LEU A 3 -3.58 -0.30 -20.42
CA LEU A 3 -2.85 -1.13 -19.47
C LEU A 3 -3.21 -2.60 -19.69
N ASN A 4 -2.25 -3.49 -19.40
CA ASN A 4 -2.37 -4.94 -19.54
C ASN A 4 -2.12 -5.70 -18.23
N THR A 5 -1.81 -4.99 -17.13
CA THR A 5 -1.41 -5.57 -15.84
C THR A 5 -1.86 -4.68 -14.69
N ILE A 6 -2.33 -5.29 -13.59
CA ILE A 6 -2.62 -4.64 -12.31
C ILE A 6 -1.51 -4.98 -11.32
N PHE A 7 -0.96 -3.98 -10.64
CA PHE A 7 -0.05 -4.16 -9.51
C PHE A 7 -0.86 -3.96 -8.23
N SER A 8 -0.93 -4.97 -7.37
CA SER A 8 -1.79 -4.94 -6.18
C SER A 8 -1.00 -5.26 -4.93
N TYR A 9 -1.05 -4.33 -3.97
CA TYR A 9 -0.69 -4.62 -2.59
C TYR A 9 -1.71 -5.54 -1.92
N ILE A 10 -1.29 -6.14 -0.81
CA ILE A 10 -2.13 -6.92 0.10
C ILE A 10 -2.06 -6.32 1.51
N PHE A 11 -3.23 -6.08 2.10
CA PHE A 11 -3.36 -5.50 3.44
C PHE A 11 -3.45 -6.63 4.47
N TRP A 12 -2.31 -7.01 5.08
CA TRP A 12 -2.27 -8.07 6.10
C TRP A 12 -3.21 -7.76 7.27
N ASN A 13 -3.28 -6.50 7.71
CA ASN A 13 -4.20 -6.06 8.75
C ASN A 13 -5.68 -6.31 8.44
N ASN A 14 -6.09 -6.22 7.17
CA ASN A 14 -7.47 -6.51 6.76
C ASN A 14 -7.76 -8.01 6.69
N LEU A 15 -6.77 -8.80 6.24
CA LEU A 15 -6.89 -10.27 6.16
C LEU A 15 -6.78 -10.96 7.53
N GLU A 16 -6.00 -10.41 8.46
CA GLU A 16 -5.80 -10.96 9.79
C GLU A 16 -5.89 -9.86 10.88
N PRO A 17 -7.07 -9.24 11.09
CA PRO A 17 -7.23 -8.14 12.03
C PRO A 17 -7.05 -8.58 13.50
N THR A 18 -7.11 -9.88 13.76
CA THR A 18 -6.80 -10.50 15.05
C THR A 18 -5.97 -11.75 14.78
N GLN A 19 -4.95 -11.99 15.61
CA GLN A 19 -4.04 -13.11 15.42
C GLN A 19 -4.79 -14.44 15.27
N GLY A 20 -4.57 -15.14 14.15
CA GLY A 20 -5.21 -16.41 13.80
C GLY A 20 -6.60 -16.32 13.17
N LEU A 21 -7.21 -15.14 13.10
CA LEU A 21 -8.50 -14.92 12.43
C LEU A 21 -8.25 -14.46 10.99
N TRP A 22 -8.26 -15.41 10.05
CA TRP A 22 -8.10 -15.13 8.62
C TRP A 22 -9.45 -14.86 7.96
N LEU A 23 -9.58 -13.72 7.27
CA LEU A 23 -10.86 -13.21 6.73
C LEU A 23 -10.94 -13.21 5.20
N SER A 24 -10.26 -14.13 4.51
CA SER A 24 -10.34 -14.22 3.04
C SER A 24 -11.73 -14.61 2.50
N ASP A 25 -12.63 -15.11 3.34
CA ASP A 25 -14.02 -15.41 2.97
C ASP A 25 -14.94 -14.17 3.07
N ASP A 26 -14.46 -13.05 3.65
CA ASP A 26 -15.20 -11.78 3.59
C ASP A 26 -15.10 -11.22 2.16
N PRO A 27 -16.21 -10.88 1.49
CA PRO A 27 -16.17 -10.37 0.12
C PRO A 27 -15.29 -9.14 -0.08
N GLN A 28 -15.08 -8.30 0.94
CA GLN A 28 -14.17 -7.15 0.85
C GLN A 28 -12.69 -7.55 0.84
N ASN A 29 -12.39 -8.77 1.29
CA ASN A 29 -11.06 -9.34 1.45
C ASN A 29 -10.80 -10.51 0.48
N ASP A 30 -11.73 -10.81 -0.44
CA ASP A 30 -11.58 -11.89 -1.42
C ASP A 30 -10.65 -11.46 -2.57
N VAL A 31 -9.34 -11.52 -2.28
CA VAL A 31 -8.28 -11.17 -3.23
C VAL A 31 -8.30 -12.10 -4.45
N ALA A 32 -8.64 -13.38 -4.27
CA ALA A 32 -8.70 -14.32 -5.37
C ALA A 32 -9.78 -13.94 -6.37
N GLU A 33 -10.97 -13.55 -5.90
CA GLU A 33 -12.03 -13.09 -6.77
C GLU A 33 -11.64 -11.81 -7.51
N TYR A 34 -11.01 -10.84 -6.84
CA TYR A 34 -10.50 -9.64 -7.50
C TYR A 34 -9.51 -9.96 -8.63
N PHE A 35 -8.61 -10.93 -8.43
CA PHE A 35 -7.66 -11.35 -9.46
C PHE A 35 -8.32 -12.18 -10.57
N ARG A 36 -9.34 -12.99 -10.26
CA ARG A 36 -10.13 -13.68 -11.31
C ARG A 36 -10.86 -12.68 -12.19
N ILE A 37 -11.45 -11.64 -11.61
CA ILE A 37 -12.06 -10.53 -12.38
C ILE A 37 -11.01 -9.87 -13.28
N ALA A 38 -9.81 -9.58 -12.76
CA ALA A 38 -8.72 -9.05 -13.59
C ALA A 38 -8.40 -9.98 -14.77
N GLN A 39 -8.33 -11.29 -14.53
CA GLN A 39 -8.09 -12.29 -15.58
C GLN A 39 -9.22 -12.34 -16.61
N GLU A 40 -10.49 -12.28 -16.18
CA GLU A 40 -11.67 -12.25 -17.04
C GLU A 40 -11.70 -11.02 -17.95
N GLU A 41 -11.24 -9.88 -17.44
CA GLU A 41 -11.05 -8.64 -18.18
C GLU A 41 -9.76 -8.62 -19.05
N GLY A 42 -9.01 -9.74 -19.09
CA GLY A 42 -7.81 -9.91 -19.91
C GLY A 42 -6.55 -9.22 -19.36
N LEU A 43 -6.55 -8.88 -18.06
CA LEU A 43 -5.43 -8.26 -17.38
C LEU A 43 -4.58 -9.30 -16.65
N ASN A 44 -3.27 -9.07 -16.64
CA ASN A 44 -2.34 -9.78 -15.77
C ASN A 44 -2.30 -9.14 -14.38
N VAL A 45 -1.66 -9.82 -13.42
CA VAL A 45 -1.47 -9.32 -12.06
C VAL A 45 0.00 -9.43 -11.64
N VAL A 46 0.50 -8.39 -10.98
CA VAL A 46 1.72 -8.43 -10.16
C VAL A 46 1.32 -8.32 -8.70
N LEU A 47 1.61 -9.35 -7.93
CA LEU A 47 1.25 -9.46 -6.52
C LEU A 47 2.33 -8.79 -5.67
N ARG A 48 1.94 -7.88 -4.78
CA ARG A 48 2.84 -7.20 -3.83
C ARG A 48 2.42 -7.56 -2.40
N PRO A 49 2.81 -8.73 -1.90
CA PRO A 49 2.22 -9.30 -0.69
C PRO A 49 2.74 -8.64 0.60
N GLY A 50 3.82 -7.86 0.55
CA GLY A 50 4.45 -7.29 1.74
C GLY A 50 5.52 -8.23 2.34
N PRO A 51 5.60 -8.38 3.68
CA PRO A 51 4.53 -8.17 4.67
C PRO A 51 4.30 -6.71 5.09
N TYR A 52 5.23 -5.82 4.79
CA TYR A 52 5.05 -4.36 4.86
C TYR A 52 4.83 -3.83 3.45
N ILE A 53 3.87 -2.94 3.27
CA ILE A 53 3.52 -2.39 1.95
C ILE A 53 3.66 -0.87 1.85
N CYS A 54 3.91 -0.17 2.96
CA CYS A 54 3.69 1.28 3.03
C CYS A 54 2.26 1.64 2.60
N GLY A 55 2.08 2.07 1.35
CA GLY A 55 0.79 2.26 0.71
C GLY A 55 -0.05 3.39 1.28
N GLU A 56 0.55 4.26 2.09
CA GLU A 56 -0.15 5.30 2.85
C GLU A 56 -1.31 4.73 3.70
N HIS A 57 -1.19 3.45 4.07
CA HIS A 57 -2.17 2.66 4.82
C HIS A 57 -1.77 2.53 6.28
N ASP A 58 -2.74 2.25 7.14
CA ASP A 58 -2.52 2.08 8.57
C ASP A 58 -1.43 1.05 8.85
N TRP A 59 -0.46 1.49 9.66
CA TRP A 59 0.78 0.80 10.01
C TRP A 59 1.48 0.08 8.84
N GLY A 60 1.34 0.61 7.61
CA GLY A 60 1.91 0.03 6.40
C GLY A 60 1.43 -1.38 6.09
N GLY A 61 0.18 -1.70 6.46
CA GLY A 61 -0.45 -3.01 6.26
C GLY A 61 -0.26 -3.99 7.41
N PHE A 62 0.53 -3.67 8.44
CA PHE A 62 0.72 -4.58 9.56
C PHE A 62 -0.51 -4.63 10.49
N PRO A 63 -0.94 -5.82 10.94
CA PRO A 63 -1.97 -5.90 11.95
C PRO A 63 -1.44 -5.44 13.32
N ALA A 64 -2.22 -4.60 14.01
CA ALA A 64 -1.86 -4.01 15.30
C ALA A 64 -1.40 -5.05 16.35
N TRP A 65 -1.95 -6.27 16.35
CA TRP A 65 -1.58 -7.30 17.32
C TRP A 65 -0.11 -7.75 17.24
N LEU A 66 0.62 -7.45 16.15
CA LEU A 66 2.06 -7.69 16.09
C LEU A 66 2.80 -6.91 17.18
N SER A 67 2.34 -5.72 17.57
CA SER A 67 2.98 -4.90 18.61
C SER A 67 2.95 -5.56 19.99
N GLU A 68 1.98 -6.45 20.21
CA GLU A 68 1.76 -7.11 21.50
C GLU A 68 2.59 -8.39 21.64
N ILE A 69 3.30 -8.83 20.59
CA ILE A 69 4.19 -9.99 20.65
C ILE A 69 5.50 -9.61 21.36
N PRO A 70 5.86 -10.26 22.47
CA PRO A 70 7.08 -9.93 23.20
C PRO A 70 8.34 -10.09 22.34
N GLY A 71 9.17 -9.04 22.30
CA GLY A 71 10.41 -9.04 21.54
C GLY A 71 10.24 -8.81 20.03
N MET A 72 9.03 -8.46 19.57
CA MET A 72 8.77 -8.13 18.16
C MET A 72 9.66 -6.98 17.68
N VAL A 73 10.31 -7.18 16.54
CA VAL A 73 10.99 -6.13 15.78
C VAL A 73 10.66 -6.33 14.30
N VAL A 74 9.70 -5.55 13.81
CA VAL A 74 9.21 -5.65 12.44
C VAL A 74 10.30 -5.29 11.41
N ARG A 75 10.17 -5.84 10.21
CA ARG A 75 11.08 -5.61 9.06
C ARG A 75 12.55 -5.89 9.38
N THR A 76 12.81 -6.91 10.21
CA THR A 76 14.16 -7.41 10.50
C THR A 76 14.16 -8.92 10.57
N ASN A 77 15.33 -9.55 10.65
CA ASN A 77 15.44 -11.01 10.81
C ASN A 77 15.16 -11.46 12.26
N ASN A 78 14.16 -10.85 12.89
CA ASN A 78 13.67 -11.16 14.22
C ASN A 78 12.85 -12.46 14.17
N THR A 79 13.10 -13.40 15.09
CA THR A 79 12.46 -14.72 15.07
C THR A 79 10.94 -14.62 15.11
N GLN A 80 10.38 -13.79 15.99
CA GLN A 80 8.93 -13.62 16.12
C GLN A 80 8.33 -13.03 14.84
N PHE A 81 8.95 -12.00 14.27
CA PHE A 81 8.49 -11.38 13.04
C PHE A 81 8.51 -12.34 11.85
N MET A 82 9.60 -13.11 11.70
CA MET A 82 9.73 -14.07 10.60
C MET A 82 8.75 -15.25 10.71
N GLU A 83 8.44 -15.70 11.93
CA GLU A 83 7.42 -16.72 12.16
C GLU A 83 6.03 -16.25 11.73
N GLU A 84 5.62 -15.02 12.09
CA GLU A 84 4.34 -14.46 11.68
C GLU A 84 4.31 -14.12 10.18
N THR A 85 5.40 -13.59 9.63
CA THR A 85 5.54 -13.35 8.19
C THR A 85 5.38 -14.64 7.38
N LYS A 86 5.97 -15.75 7.84
CA LYS A 86 5.81 -17.06 7.20
C LYS A 86 4.37 -17.53 7.24
N LYS A 87 3.70 -17.44 8.39
CA LYS A 87 2.28 -17.82 8.52
C LYS A 87 1.38 -16.98 7.60
N TYR A 88 1.63 -15.68 7.55
CA TYR A 88 0.91 -14.75 6.69
C TYR A 88 1.04 -15.12 5.20
N ILE A 89 2.27 -15.30 4.70
CA ILE A 89 2.48 -15.65 3.28
C ILE A 89 1.89 -17.02 2.93
N VAL A 90 2.01 -18.01 3.82
CA VAL A 90 1.38 -19.33 3.62
C VAL A 90 -0.15 -19.22 3.60
N ASN A 91 -0.75 -18.47 4.52
CA ASN A 91 -2.21 -18.24 4.51
C ASN A 91 -2.65 -17.46 3.26
N LEU A 92 -1.86 -16.50 2.79
CA LEU A 92 -2.14 -15.78 1.56
C LEU A 92 -2.13 -16.70 0.35
N ALA A 93 -1.14 -17.58 0.25
CA ALA A 93 -1.04 -18.57 -0.83
C ALA A 93 -2.17 -19.61 -0.77
N GLU A 94 -2.38 -20.24 0.39
CA GLU A 94 -3.29 -21.37 0.55
C GLU A 94 -4.74 -20.94 0.81
N LYS A 95 -4.99 -20.15 1.86
CA LYS A 95 -6.35 -19.80 2.30
C LYS A 95 -7.00 -18.74 1.43
N SER A 96 -6.20 -17.81 0.90
CA SER A 96 -6.70 -16.82 -0.07
C SER A 96 -6.62 -17.33 -1.51
N GLY A 97 -6.23 -18.59 -1.73
CA GLY A 97 -6.25 -19.24 -3.04
C GLY A 97 -5.29 -18.66 -4.09
N LEU A 98 -4.31 -17.85 -3.70
CA LEU A 98 -3.42 -17.18 -4.65
C LEU A 98 -2.37 -18.12 -5.24
N ALA A 99 -2.07 -19.24 -4.58
CA ALA A 99 -1.16 -20.25 -5.12
C ALA A 99 -1.65 -20.83 -6.46
N ASP A 100 -2.96 -20.99 -6.65
CA ASP A 100 -3.55 -21.53 -7.87
C ASP A 100 -3.72 -20.47 -8.98
N LEU A 101 -3.63 -19.18 -8.63
CA LEU A 101 -3.77 -18.05 -9.55
C LEU A 101 -2.44 -17.64 -10.21
N GLN A 102 -1.40 -18.44 -10.04
CA GLN A 102 -0.10 -18.21 -10.68
C GLN A 102 -0.14 -18.49 -12.17
N ALA A 103 0.58 -17.70 -12.96
CA ALA A 103 0.70 -17.90 -14.40
C ALA A 103 1.29 -19.27 -14.77
N SER A 104 2.16 -19.84 -13.93
CA SER A 104 2.66 -21.22 -14.09
C SER A 104 1.56 -22.28 -14.00
N ARG A 105 0.39 -21.92 -13.44
CA ARG A 105 -0.80 -22.77 -13.25
C ARG A 105 -2.00 -22.27 -14.06
N GLY A 106 -1.80 -21.30 -14.96
CA GLY A 106 -2.84 -20.75 -15.82
C GLY A 106 -3.67 -19.60 -15.22
N GLY A 107 -3.27 -19.05 -14.07
CA GLY A 107 -3.85 -17.84 -13.51
C GLY A 107 -3.16 -16.55 -13.97
N PRO A 108 -3.60 -15.37 -13.47
CA PRO A 108 -3.12 -14.07 -13.94
C PRO A 108 -1.83 -13.57 -13.25
N ILE A 109 -1.40 -14.16 -12.14
CA ILE A 109 -0.25 -13.64 -11.37
C ILE A 109 1.05 -13.95 -12.10
N LEU A 110 1.71 -12.91 -12.64
CA LEU A 110 2.96 -13.01 -13.40
C LEU A 110 4.21 -12.92 -12.55
N MET A 111 4.18 -12.11 -11.50
CA MET A 111 5.33 -11.85 -10.62
C MET A 111 4.87 -11.57 -9.20
N VAL A 112 5.79 -11.75 -8.25
CA VAL A 112 5.56 -11.45 -6.83
C VAL A 112 6.68 -10.56 -6.29
N GLN A 113 6.31 -9.49 -5.58
CA GLN A 113 7.28 -8.59 -4.96
C GLN A 113 7.85 -9.19 -3.66
N VAL A 114 9.15 -9.00 -3.43
CA VAL A 114 9.81 -9.29 -2.16
C VAL A 114 9.93 -7.99 -1.37
N GLU A 115 9.25 -7.93 -0.21
CA GLU A 115 9.24 -6.73 0.64
C GLU A 115 8.72 -5.49 -0.13
N ASN A 116 8.92 -4.29 0.42
CA ASN A 116 8.59 -3.04 -0.25
C ASN A 116 9.55 -1.91 0.16
N GLU A 117 10.29 -1.37 -0.81
CA GLU A 117 11.22 -0.25 -0.62
C GLU A 117 12.12 -0.45 0.61
N TYR A 118 12.69 -1.65 0.75
CA TYR A 118 13.41 -2.00 1.95
C TYR A 118 14.64 -1.12 2.15
N GLY A 119 15.28 -0.67 1.07
CA GLY A 119 16.44 0.21 1.14
C GLY A 119 16.13 1.61 1.71
N SER A 120 14.86 2.04 1.66
CA SER A 120 14.40 3.25 2.35
C SER A 120 14.25 3.06 3.87
N PHE A 121 14.30 1.82 4.35
CA PHE A 121 14.21 1.45 5.76
C PHE A 121 15.54 0.94 6.34
N GLY A 122 16.28 0.11 5.59
CA GLY A 122 17.54 -0.48 6.03
C GLY A 122 18.23 -1.35 4.99
N GLU A 123 19.26 -2.09 5.41
CA GLU A 123 20.18 -2.85 4.54
C GLU A 123 20.42 -4.29 5.04
N ASN A 124 19.50 -4.82 5.85
CA ASN A 124 19.57 -6.20 6.34
C ASN A 124 19.19 -7.23 5.25
N HIS A 125 20.14 -7.57 4.38
CA HIS A 125 19.91 -8.56 3.32
C HIS A 125 19.60 -9.99 3.81
N ASN A 126 19.91 -10.34 5.07
CA ASN A 126 19.51 -11.63 5.62
C ASN A 126 17.99 -11.71 5.82
N TYR A 127 17.37 -10.58 6.22
CA TYR A 127 15.92 -10.48 6.35
C TYR A 127 15.24 -10.59 4.99
N THR A 128 15.63 -9.76 4.02
CA THR A 128 14.99 -9.76 2.70
C THR A 128 15.23 -11.07 1.93
N ALA A 129 16.39 -11.72 2.09
CA ALA A 129 16.62 -13.07 1.57
C ALA A 129 15.70 -14.11 2.24
N SER A 130 15.42 -13.99 3.53
CA SER A 130 14.49 -14.91 4.21
C SER A 130 13.05 -14.71 3.75
N VAL A 131 12.63 -13.46 3.48
CA VAL A 131 11.30 -13.18 2.88
C VAL A 131 11.23 -13.76 1.46
N ARG A 132 12.27 -13.57 0.64
CA ARG A 132 12.39 -14.20 -0.69
C ARG A 132 12.21 -15.72 -0.60
N ASP A 133 12.91 -16.37 0.31
CA ASP A 133 12.87 -17.84 0.42
C ASP A 133 11.48 -18.34 0.82
N ILE A 134 10.79 -17.65 1.74
CA ILE A 134 9.39 -17.94 2.07
C ILE A 134 8.48 -17.76 0.85
N LEU A 135 8.68 -16.72 0.05
CA LEU A 135 7.89 -16.51 -1.18
C LEU A 135 8.14 -17.62 -2.19
N LEU A 136 9.39 -18.05 -2.40
CA LEU A 136 9.74 -19.15 -3.30
C LEU A 136 9.16 -20.51 -2.85
N GLU A 137 8.92 -20.71 -1.56
CA GLU A 137 8.23 -21.91 -1.06
C GLU A 137 6.74 -21.95 -1.47
N ASN A 138 6.14 -20.81 -1.83
CA ASN A 138 4.70 -20.67 -2.07
C ASN A 138 4.34 -20.22 -3.50
N PHE A 139 5.26 -19.53 -4.17
CA PHE A 139 5.09 -18.96 -5.50
C PHE A 139 6.22 -19.38 -6.45
N GLU A 140 5.85 -19.91 -7.62
CA GLU A 140 6.71 -20.44 -8.69
C GLU A 140 6.95 -19.43 -9.82
N VAL A 141 6.44 -18.21 -9.69
CA VAL A 141 6.61 -17.12 -10.65
C VAL A 141 7.83 -16.25 -10.29
N PRO A 142 8.39 -15.48 -11.24
CA PRO A 142 9.54 -14.61 -10.97
C PRO A 142 9.27 -13.64 -9.82
N LEU A 143 10.30 -13.43 -9.00
CA LEU A 143 10.29 -12.46 -7.93
C LEU A 143 10.97 -11.16 -8.37
N TYR A 144 10.52 -10.03 -7.80
CA TYR A 144 11.18 -8.73 -7.98
C TYR A 144 11.26 -7.93 -6.67
N THR A 145 12.22 -7.01 -6.55
CA THR A 145 12.27 -5.96 -5.51
C THR A 145 12.00 -4.60 -6.15
N ASN A 146 11.76 -3.58 -5.33
CA ASN A 146 11.42 -2.25 -5.81
C ASN A 146 11.88 -1.21 -4.79
N ASP A 147 12.68 -0.26 -5.22
CA ASP A 147 13.31 0.75 -4.37
C ASP A 147 13.50 2.06 -5.14
N GLY A 148 13.49 3.20 -4.44
CA GLY A 148 13.72 4.52 -5.05
C GLY A 148 15.02 4.62 -5.85
N GLY A 149 15.04 5.44 -6.91
CA GLY A 149 16.16 5.53 -7.87
C GLY A 149 17.49 6.13 -7.39
N ASP A 150 17.84 6.04 -6.11
CA ASP A 150 19.08 6.57 -5.52
C ASP A 150 20.02 5.45 -5.06
N SER A 151 21.27 5.78 -4.73
CA SER A 151 22.28 4.77 -4.40
C SER A 151 21.93 3.94 -3.16
N TRP A 152 21.61 4.57 -2.04
CA TRP A 152 21.37 3.87 -0.78
C TRP A 152 20.10 3.01 -0.77
N PRO A 153 18.94 3.41 -1.35
CA PRO A 153 17.79 2.53 -1.39
C PRO A 153 18.05 1.34 -2.32
N LEU A 154 18.65 1.56 -3.49
CA LEU A 154 18.95 0.47 -4.42
C LEU A 154 19.96 -0.53 -3.84
N GLU A 155 21.03 -0.05 -3.22
CA GLU A 155 22.06 -0.90 -2.61
C GLU A 155 21.53 -1.66 -1.37
N GLY A 156 20.68 -1.04 -0.56
CA GLY A 156 20.13 -1.67 0.66
C GLY A 156 18.93 -2.59 0.42
N GLY A 157 18.13 -2.32 -0.62
CA GLY A 157 16.86 -2.98 -0.87
C GLY A 157 16.90 -4.18 -1.81
N TYR A 158 17.86 -4.20 -2.76
CA TYR A 158 17.93 -5.31 -3.71
C TYR A 158 18.25 -6.64 -3.01
N VAL A 159 17.75 -7.73 -3.60
CA VAL A 159 17.97 -9.10 -3.12
C VAL A 159 18.68 -9.90 -4.22
N PRO A 160 19.87 -10.47 -3.96
CA PRO A 160 20.56 -11.33 -4.93
C PRO A 160 19.65 -12.45 -5.46
N GLY A 161 19.65 -12.61 -6.79
CA GLY A 161 18.81 -13.57 -7.50
C GLY A 161 17.35 -13.13 -7.74
N VAL A 162 17.01 -11.88 -7.44
CA VAL A 162 15.66 -11.31 -7.59
C VAL A 162 15.75 -10.08 -8.49
N LEU A 163 14.82 -9.91 -9.44
CA LEU A 163 14.86 -8.78 -10.37
C LEU A 163 14.73 -7.45 -9.61
N ALA A 164 15.72 -6.56 -9.73
CA ALA A 164 15.62 -5.24 -9.13
C ALA A 164 14.86 -4.27 -10.06
N ALA A 165 13.72 -3.77 -9.58
CA ALA A 165 12.96 -2.68 -10.16
C ALA A 165 13.20 -1.38 -9.37
N VAL A 166 12.68 -0.27 -9.89
CA VAL A 166 12.87 1.06 -9.31
C VAL A 166 11.56 1.82 -9.13
N ASP A 167 11.59 2.81 -8.24
CA ASP A 167 10.53 3.80 -8.06
C ASP A 167 10.93 5.20 -8.50
N GLY A 168 9.93 5.95 -8.96
CA GLY A 168 10.05 7.37 -9.26
C GLY A 168 9.96 7.71 -10.74
N GLY A 169 10.66 8.77 -11.15
CA GLY A 169 10.59 9.31 -12.50
C GLY A 169 11.57 8.66 -13.47
N SER A 170 11.68 9.25 -14.66
CA SER A 170 12.61 8.82 -15.74
C SER A 170 14.08 8.71 -15.32
N TRP A 171 14.51 9.41 -14.27
CA TRP A 171 15.87 9.34 -13.73
C TRP A 171 16.18 8.03 -12.97
N ALA A 172 15.18 7.31 -12.49
CA ALA A 172 15.36 6.14 -11.65
C ALA A 172 15.83 4.90 -12.43
N LEU A 173 15.33 4.73 -13.67
CA LEU A 173 15.70 3.59 -14.53
C LEU A 173 17.22 3.43 -14.74
N PRO A 174 17.97 4.47 -15.17
CA PRO A 174 19.42 4.33 -15.32
C PRO A 174 20.16 4.16 -13.97
N ALA A 175 19.55 4.55 -12.85
CA ALA A 175 20.16 4.38 -11.54
C ALA A 175 20.27 2.90 -11.12
N ARG A 176 19.31 2.05 -11.53
CA ARG A 176 19.34 0.60 -11.31
C ARG A 176 20.67 -0.01 -11.72
N ASP A 177 21.05 0.17 -12.97
CA ASP A 177 22.32 -0.37 -13.52
C ASP A 177 23.55 0.37 -13.01
N LEU A 178 23.39 1.60 -12.51
CA LEU A 178 24.48 2.38 -11.94
C LEU A 178 24.88 1.86 -10.56
N TYR A 179 23.92 1.48 -9.72
CA TYR A 179 24.19 1.11 -8.32
C TYR A 179 24.14 -0.40 -8.07
N ILE A 180 23.32 -1.15 -8.81
CA ILE A 180 23.24 -2.60 -8.67
C ILE A 180 24.18 -3.26 -9.69
N LYS A 181 25.20 -3.95 -9.18
CA LYS A 181 26.22 -4.63 -10.02
C LYS A 181 26.10 -6.14 -10.03
N ASP A 182 25.23 -6.70 -9.19
CA ASP A 182 24.96 -8.13 -9.17
C ASP A 182 24.16 -8.54 -10.42
N PRO A 183 24.75 -9.27 -11.38
CA PRO A 183 24.07 -9.64 -12.61
C PRO A 183 22.86 -10.55 -12.39
N THR A 184 22.76 -11.22 -11.23
CA THR A 184 21.59 -12.06 -10.90
C THR A 184 20.35 -11.26 -10.53
N SER A 185 20.52 -9.96 -10.25
CA SER A 185 19.45 -9.02 -9.93
C SER A 185 19.12 -8.08 -11.11
N LEU A 186 19.83 -8.23 -12.23
CA LEU A 186 19.60 -7.45 -13.44
C LEU A 186 18.70 -8.20 -14.42
N GLY A 187 18.04 -7.44 -15.29
CA GLY A 187 17.10 -7.97 -16.28
C GLY A 187 16.35 -6.84 -16.97
N PRO A 188 15.18 -7.15 -17.58
CA PRO A 188 14.29 -6.13 -18.11
C PRO A 188 14.05 -5.02 -17.09
N LEU A 189 14.04 -3.78 -17.56
CA LEU A 189 13.79 -2.64 -16.69
C LEU A 189 12.31 -2.55 -16.36
N LEU A 190 12.02 -2.29 -15.09
CA LEU A 190 10.69 -2.08 -14.55
C LEU A 190 10.73 -0.86 -13.63
N ASN A 191 9.84 0.09 -13.87
CA ASN A 191 9.46 1.10 -12.88
C ASN A 191 8.20 0.58 -12.16
N GLY A 192 8.37 0.12 -10.91
CA GLY A 192 7.30 -0.53 -10.14
C GLY A 192 6.31 0.45 -9.53
N GLU A 193 6.73 1.68 -9.26
CA GLU A 193 5.88 2.81 -8.88
C GLU A 193 6.31 4.09 -9.61
N TYR A 194 5.67 4.35 -10.74
CA TYR A 194 5.66 5.68 -11.33
C TYR A 194 4.57 6.52 -10.66
N TYR A 195 4.99 7.45 -9.79
CA TYR A 195 4.06 8.30 -9.07
C TYR A 195 3.34 9.28 -9.99
N THR A 196 2.03 9.08 -10.22
CA THR A 196 1.21 9.96 -11.04
C THR A 196 1.04 11.32 -10.39
N TRP A 197 0.87 11.34 -9.06
CA TRP A 197 0.91 12.55 -8.25
C TRP A 197 1.18 12.22 -6.76
N SER A 198 0.23 12.47 -5.84
CA SER A 198 0.42 12.29 -4.39
C SER A 198 -0.92 12.28 -3.64
N PRO A 199 -1.04 11.62 -2.47
CA PRO A 199 -2.25 11.67 -1.66
C PRO A 199 -2.32 12.91 -0.77
N ASP A 200 -3.52 13.22 -0.31
CA ASP A 200 -3.79 14.40 0.52
C ASP A 200 -3.48 14.17 2.01
N GLN A 201 -3.14 15.26 2.70
CA GLN A 201 -2.83 15.25 4.13
C GLN A 201 -3.77 16.20 4.88
N TRP A 202 -4.19 15.81 6.07
CA TRP A 202 -4.96 16.70 6.94
C TRP A 202 -4.13 17.93 7.37
N GLY A 203 -4.68 19.13 7.19
CA GLY A 203 -4.09 20.37 7.71
C GLY A 203 -4.46 21.59 6.89
N SER A 204 -4.57 22.76 7.54
CA SER A 204 -4.97 24.01 6.87
C SER A 204 -3.99 24.53 5.82
N TYR A 205 -2.76 23.99 5.80
CA TYR A 205 -1.69 24.36 4.87
C TYR A 205 -1.45 23.31 3.78
N ASN A 206 -2.21 22.21 3.79
CA ASN A 206 -2.07 21.13 2.83
C ASN A 206 -3.17 21.29 1.77
N PRO A 207 -2.85 21.81 0.57
CA PRO A 207 -3.83 21.87 -0.51
C PRO A 207 -4.15 20.47 -1.04
N HIS A 208 -5.30 20.34 -1.69
CA HIS A 208 -5.63 19.14 -2.45
C HIS A 208 -4.61 18.93 -3.58
N ASN A 209 -3.97 17.76 -3.56
CA ASN A 209 -3.03 17.30 -4.55
C ASN A 209 -3.80 16.86 -5.79
N THR A 210 -3.73 17.66 -6.86
CA THR A 210 -4.41 17.37 -8.12
C THR A 210 -3.59 17.77 -9.34
N THR A 211 -3.78 17.03 -10.43
CA THR A 211 -3.27 17.36 -11.77
C THR A 211 -4.23 18.30 -12.53
N VAL A 212 -5.46 18.49 -12.06
CA VAL A 212 -6.46 19.36 -12.69
C VAL A 212 -5.99 20.82 -12.67
N GLY A 213 -5.91 21.43 -13.85
CA GLY A 213 -5.42 22.80 -14.01
C GLY A 213 -3.89 22.95 -13.89
N ASN A 214 -3.14 21.85 -13.80
CA ASN A 214 -1.68 21.85 -13.72
C ASN A 214 -1.04 21.28 -15.00
N GLU A 215 -0.95 22.13 -16.03
CA GLU A 215 -0.44 21.72 -17.36
C GLU A 215 1.01 21.20 -17.31
N ALA A 216 1.85 21.76 -16.44
CA ALA A 216 3.25 21.36 -16.31
C ALA A 216 3.39 19.93 -15.73
N ALA A 217 2.62 19.60 -14.69
CA ALA A 217 2.59 18.25 -14.13
C ALA A 217 2.11 17.23 -15.17
N VAL A 218 1.01 17.53 -15.86
CA VAL A 218 0.49 16.66 -16.93
C VAL A 218 1.53 16.48 -18.05
N ALA A 219 2.19 17.56 -18.49
CA ALA A 219 3.23 17.47 -19.50
C ALA A 219 4.42 16.58 -19.07
N GLY A 220 4.82 16.64 -17.80
CA GLY A 220 5.84 15.76 -17.22
C GLY A 220 5.45 14.28 -17.36
N ILE A 221 4.26 13.91 -16.89
CA ILE A 221 3.73 12.54 -16.97
C ILE A 221 3.72 12.04 -18.43
N LEU A 222 3.20 12.85 -19.35
CA LEU A 222 3.10 12.47 -20.75
C LEU A 222 4.46 12.35 -21.45
N SER A 223 5.47 13.08 -20.99
CA SER A 223 6.84 12.97 -21.50
C SER A 223 7.58 11.73 -20.98
N ASP A 224 7.26 11.28 -19.77
CA ASP A 224 7.89 10.12 -19.15
C ASP A 224 7.39 8.80 -19.74
N ILE A 225 6.12 8.70 -20.16
CA ILE A 225 5.57 7.47 -20.76
C ILE A 225 6.42 6.97 -21.96
N PRO A 226 6.63 7.76 -23.04
CA PRO A 226 7.46 7.31 -24.14
C PRO A 226 8.93 7.15 -23.74
N TYR A 227 9.42 7.90 -22.75
CA TYR A 227 10.76 7.72 -22.24
C TYR A 227 10.96 6.32 -21.64
N HIS A 228 10.02 5.85 -20.82
CA HIS A 228 10.07 4.50 -20.24
C HIS A 228 9.89 3.44 -21.34
N LEU A 229 8.82 3.53 -22.12
CA LEU A 229 8.41 2.47 -23.05
C LEU A 229 9.32 2.35 -24.28
N HIS A 230 9.85 3.46 -24.81
CA HIS A 230 10.66 3.46 -26.02
C HIS A 230 12.16 3.57 -25.74
N ASN A 231 12.58 4.56 -24.95
CA ASN A 231 14.01 4.87 -24.82
C ASN A 231 14.74 3.83 -23.96
N TYR A 232 14.06 3.25 -22.98
CA TYR A 232 14.60 2.20 -22.11
C TYR A 232 14.02 0.82 -22.40
N SER A 233 12.99 0.72 -23.24
CA SER A 233 12.20 -0.50 -23.42
C SER A 233 11.78 -1.10 -22.07
N ALA A 234 11.40 -0.23 -21.13
CA ALA A 234 11.07 -0.58 -19.76
C ALA A 234 9.56 -0.80 -19.60
N SER A 235 9.19 -1.64 -18.63
CA SER A 235 7.82 -1.72 -18.11
C SER A 235 7.57 -0.60 -17.09
N ILE A 236 6.31 -0.16 -16.98
CA ILE A 236 5.90 0.93 -16.07
C ILE A 236 4.59 0.57 -15.38
N SER A 237 4.53 0.79 -14.07
CA SER A 237 3.33 0.67 -13.23
C SER A 237 2.97 2.04 -12.69
N PHE A 238 1.73 2.50 -12.92
CA PHE A 238 1.27 3.83 -12.50
C PHE A 238 0.71 3.79 -11.08
N TYR A 239 1.41 4.43 -10.15
CA TYR A 239 1.01 4.60 -8.75
C TYR A 239 0.49 6.04 -8.54
N MET A 240 -0.81 6.33 -8.50
CA MET A 240 -1.94 5.42 -8.67
C MET A 240 -2.60 5.63 -10.03
N PHE A 241 -2.99 4.53 -10.67
CA PHE A 241 -3.97 4.55 -11.76
C PHE A 241 -5.38 4.89 -11.24
N HIS A 242 -5.74 4.30 -10.09
CA HIS A 242 -6.92 4.60 -9.30
C HIS A 242 -6.56 4.36 -7.84
N GLY A 243 -6.61 5.39 -7.01
CA GLY A 243 -6.32 5.24 -5.58
C GLY A 243 -7.56 4.92 -4.74
N GLY A 244 -8.70 5.57 -5.01
CA GLY A 244 -9.95 5.30 -4.32
C GLY A 244 -10.03 5.96 -2.94
N THR A 245 -10.38 5.20 -1.90
CA THR A 245 -10.68 5.72 -0.56
C THR A 245 -10.06 4.83 0.51
N ASN A 246 -9.39 5.44 1.49
CA ASN A 246 -9.06 4.82 2.76
C ASN A 246 -10.31 4.83 3.64
N PHE A 247 -11.06 3.72 3.70
CA PHE A 247 -12.31 3.67 4.43
C PHE A 247 -12.07 3.57 5.95
N GLY A 248 -13.05 4.00 6.74
CA GLY A 248 -12.98 3.89 8.20
C GLY A 248 -11.71 4.51 8.80
N PHE A 249 -10.86 3.66 9.38
CA PHE A 249 -9.58 4.03 10.03
C PHE A 249 -8.36 3.45 9.30
N GLU A 250 -8.48 3.17 8.01
CA GLU A 250 -7.42 2.56 7.20
C GLU A 250 -6.31 3.55 6.80
N ASN A 251 -6.51 4.85 6.98
CA ASN A 251 -5.54 5.85 6.57
C ASN A 251 -4.23 5.74 7.36
N GLY A 252 -3.10 5.82 6.66
CA GLY A 252 -1.77 5.88 7.26
C GLY A 252 -1.38 7.30 7.70
N ALA A 253 -0.11 7.44 8.06
CA ALA A 253 0.52 8.71 8.39
C ALA A 253 2.01 8.71 8.05
N LEU A 254 2.54 9.88 7.71
CA LEU A 254 3.98 10.09 7.56
C LEU A 254 4.65 10.29 8.92
N TRP A 255 5.81 9.64 9.07
CA TRP A 255 6.71 9.83 10.20
C TRP A 255 7.88 10.75 9.81
N GLN A 256 7.75 12.05 10.10
CA GLN A 256 8.84 13.02 9.90
C GLN A 256 8.89 14.03 11.05
N ASN A 257 9.42 13.63 12.22
CA ASN A 257 9.46 14.41 13.48
C ASN A 257 8.09 14.87 14.04
N ARG A 258 7.00 14.68 13.28
CA ARG A 258 5.60 14.88 13.62
C ARG A 258 4.78 13.86 12.83
N THR A 259 3.63 13.46 13.36
CA THR A 259 2.67 12.62 12.65
C THR A 259 1.83 13.51 11.73
N THR A 260 1.96 13.31 10.42
CA THR A 260 1.10 13.95 9.42
C THR A 260 0.21 12.88 8.82
N VAL A 261 -1.10 13.02 9.02
CA VAL A 261 -2.08 11.96 8.72
C VAL A 261 -2.63 12.16 7.31
N PHE A 262 -2.68 11.10 6.51
CA PHE A 262 -3.33 11.13 5.20
C PHE A 262 -4.85 11.26 5.35
N THR A 263 -5.49 11.88 4.37
CA THR A 263 -6.96 11.96 4.35
C THR A 263 -7.59 10.62 4.00
N ASN A 264 -8.91 10.52 4.22
CA ASN A 264 -9.66 9.36 3.74
C ASN A 264 -9.72 9.29 2.21
N SER A 265 -9.85 10.43 1.54
CA SER A 265 -9.73 10.43 0.08
C SER A 265 -8.33 9.99 -0.32
N TYR A 266 -8.27 8.99 -1.20
CA TYR A 266 -7.07 8.51 -1.84
C TYR A 266 -7.18 8.73 -3.36
N ASP A 267 -7.85 9.82 -3.78
CA ASP A 267 -7.98 10.24 -5.19
C ASP A 267 -6.63 10.29 -5.91
N TYR A 268 -5.59 10.72 -5.17
CA TYR A 268 -4.20 10.73 -5.61
C TYR A 268 -3.94 11.62 -6.84
N GLY A 269 -4.89 12.41 -7.35
CA GLY A 269 -4.73 13.11 -8.63
C GLY A 269 -4.62 12.17 -9.84
N SER A 270 -5.17 10.97 -9.70
CA SER A 270 -5.04 9.84 -10.61
C SER A 270 -5.80 9.97 -11.95
N PRO A 271 -5.50 9.10 -12.92
CA PRO A 271 -6.33 8.93 -14.12
C PRO A 271 -7.80 8.66 -13.83
N LEU A 272 -8.11 7.87 -12.79
CA LEU A 272 -9.47 7.73 -12.27
C LEU A 272 -9.60 8.49 -10.95
N ASP A 273 -10.65 9.30 -10.81
CA ASP A 273 -10.94 9.99 -9.55
C ASP A 273 -11.31 8.98 -8.43
N GLU A 274 -11.43 9.45 -7.19
CA GLU A 274 -11.82 8.63 -6.02
C GLU A 274 -13.08 7.77 -6.27
N THR A 275 -14.00 8.23 -7.12
CA THR A 275 -15.26 7.52 -7.44
C THR A 275 -15.16 6.61 -8.68
N GLY A 276 -13.95 6.42 -9.22
CA GLY A 276 -13.68 5.57 -10.39
C GLY A 276 -14.00 6.24 -11.73
N ARG A 277 -14.22 7.56 -11.76
CA ARG A 277 -14.58 8.28 -12.99
C ARG A 277 -13.33 8.67 -13.76
N THR A 278 -13.40 8.57 -15.09
CA THR A 278 -12.31 9.03 -15.96
C THR A 278 -12.08 10.54 -15.85
N THR A 279 -10.81 10.93 -15.74
CA THR A 279 -10.35 12.33 -15.76
C THR A 279 -9.74 12.70 -17.12
N ASP A 280 -9.43 13.98 -17.35
CA ASP A 280 -8.67 14.41 -18.53
C ASP A 280 -7.30 13.72 -18.63
N LEU A 281 -6.69 13.40 -17.47
CA LEU A 281 -5.41 12.70 -17.42
C LEU A 281 -5.53 11.27 -17.98
N TYR A 282 -6.64 10.57 -17.72
CA TYR A 282 -6.91 9.24 -18.30
C TYR A 282 -6.83 9.26 -19.83
N PHE A 283 -7.51 10.21 -20.46
CA PHE A 283 -7.57 10.29 -21.93
C PHE A 283 -6.21 10.67 -22.50
N LYS A 284 -5.51 11.63 -21.89
CA LYS A 284 -4.16 12.02 -22.33
C LYS A 284 -3.14 10.89 -22.20
N MET A 285 -3.18 10.14 -21.09
CA MET A 285 -2.31 8.97 -20.90
C MET A 285 -2.67 7.84 -21.85
N ARG A 286 -3.96 7.59 -22.09
CA ARG A 286 -4.43 6.63 -23.10
C ARG A 286 -3.85 6.96 -24.48
N ASP A 287 -3.93 8.22 -24.91
CA ASP A 287 -3.37 8.67 -26.19
C ASP A 287 -1.85 8.53 -26.26
N ALA A 288 -1.15 8.71 -25.14
CA ALA A 288 0.30 8.52 -25.06
C ALA A 288 0.71 7.04 -25.08
N ILE A 289 -0.15 6.11 -24.64
CA ILE A 289 0.11 4.67 -24.59
C ILE A 289 -0.26 3.97 -25.90
N ILE A 290 -1.34 4.37 -26.58
CA ILE A 290 -1.83 3.77 -27.84
C ILE A 290 -0.72 3.47 -28.87
N PRO A 291 0.25 4.36 -29.13
CA PRO A 291 1.31 4.12 -30.11
C PRO A 291 2.19 2.90 -29.81
N PHE A 292 2.17 2.38 -28.58
CA PHE A 292 2.99 1.26 -28.12
C PHE A 292 2.27 -0.10 -28.12
N LEU A 293 1.00 -0.15 -28.54
CA LEU A 293 0.17 -1.35 -28.42
C LEU A 293 0.04 -2.16 -29.72
N ASP A 294 0.94 -1.97 -30.69
CA ASP A 294 1.01 -2.76 -31.94
C ASP A 294 -0.32 -2.98 -32.69
N GLY A 295 -1.28 -2.06 -32.53
CA GLY A 295 -2.60 -2.12 -33.16
C GLY A 295 -3.65 -2.96 -32.41
N GLU A 296 -3.37 -3.37 -31.17
CA GLU A 296 -4.36 -3.97 -30.28
C GLU A 296 -5.56 -3.04 -30.07
N ALA A 297 -6.76 -3.63 -30.09
CA ALA A 297 -7.99 -2.88 -29.86
C ALA A 297 -8.14 -2.58 -28.36
N ILE A 298 -8.21 -1.30 -28.00
CA ILE A 298 -8.42 -0.88 -26.62
C ILE A 298 -9.92 -0.60 -26.41
N PRO A 299 -10.58 -1.21 -25.41
CA PRO A 299 -11.98 -0.93 -25.14
C PRO A 299 -12.18 0.55 -24.78
N GLU A 300 -13.31 1.11 -25.18
CA GLU A 300 -13.74 2.43 -24.70
C GLU A 300 -14.07 2.37 -23.20
N PRO A 301 -13.74 3.40 -22.40
CA PRO A 301 -14.09 3.40 -20.99
C PRO A 301 -15.62 3.42 -20.81
N PRO A 302 -16.13 2.79 -19.74
CA PRO A 302 -17.54 2.92 -19.37
C PRO A 302 -17.96 4.38 -19.19
N GLU A 303 -19.24 4.68 -19.44
CA GLU A 303 -19.78 6.01 -19.20
C GLU A 303 -19.82 6.34 -17.70
N ASN A 304 -19.40 7.55 -17.36
CA ASN A 304 -19.42 8.06 -16.01
C ASN A 304 -20.86 8.33 -15.51
N LEU A 305 -21.35 7.54 -14.55
CA LEU A 305 -22.73 7.64 -14.03
C LEU A 305 -23.06 9.00 -13.41
N PRO A 306 -24.28 9.55 -13.54
CA PRO A 306 -24.64 10.81 -12.88
C PRO A 306 -24.52 10.74 -11.35
N ARG A 307 -24.00 11.80 -10.73
CA ARG A 307 -23.95 11.91 -9.27
C ARG A 307 -25.35 12.19 -8.72
N ALA A 308 -25.74 11.47 -7.68
CA ALA A 308 -26.97 11.76 -6.94
C ALA A 308 -26.78 12.98 -6.03
N SER A 309 -27.85 13.74 -5.82
CA SER A 309 -27.93 14.77 -4.78
C SER A 309 -28.84 14.28 -3.67
N ILE A 310 -28.34 14.29 -2.44
CA ILE A 310 -29.11 13.94 -1.25
C ILE A 310 -29.63 15.25 -0.66
N PRO A 311 -30.95 15.43 -0.47
CA PRO A 311 -31.48 16.63 0.17
C PRO A 311 -31.02 16.70 1.63
N GLU A 312 -30.99 17.92 2.18
CA GLU A 312 -30.66 18.12 3.59
C GLU A 312 -31.61 17.32 4.49
N PHE A 313 -31.04 16.64 5.50
CA PHE A 313 -31.80 15.87 6.47
C PHE A 313 -31.28 16.14 7.89
N SER A 314 -32.16 15.98 8.89
CA SER A 314 -31.79 16.17 10.29
C SER A 314 -31.05 14.96 10.84
N LEU A 315 -29.91 15.19 11.49
CA LEU A 315 -29.17 14.16 12.23
C LEU A 315 -29.82 13.88 13.58
N CYS A 316 -30.86 13.04 13.59
CA CYS A 316 -31.55 12.62 14.81
C CYS A 316 -31.89 11.13 14.76
N PRO A 317 -31.77 10.40 15.89
CA PRO A 317 -31.39 10.89 17.22
C PRO A 317 -29.87 11.08 17.39
N ALA A 318 -29.46 11.89 18.39
CA ALA A 318 -28.07 12.10 18.77
C ALA A 318 -27.83 11.63 20.23
N SER A 319 -26.63 11.14 20.52
CA SER A 319 -26.23 10.65 21.85
C SER A 319 -24.81 11.10 22.20
N SER A 320 -24.52 11.24 23.49
CA SER A 320 -23.18 11.59 23.99
C SER A 320 -22.23 10.39 23.92
N LEU A 321 -21.01 10.60 23.42
CA LEU A 321 -19.94 9.59 23.43
C LEU A 321 -19.61 9.13 24.86
N PHE A 322 -19.73 10.01 25.86
CA PHE A 322 -19.43 9.67 27.26
C PHE A 322 -20.51 8.82 27.94
N GLU A 323 -21.71 8.78 27.36
CA GLU A 323 -22.81 7.91 27.77
C GLU A 323 -22.74 6.56 27.04
N ALA A 324 -22.22 6.54 25.80
CA ALA A 324 -21.96 5.34 25.01
C ALA A 324 -20.68 4.61 25.46
N ARG A 325 -20.71 4.05 26.68
CA ARG A 325 -19.54 3.36 27.26
C ARG A 325 -19.41 1.93 26.73
N GLY A 326 -18.21 1.59 26.24
CA GLY A 326 -17.82 0.24 25.87
C GLY A 326 -17.33 -0.61 27.05
N LYS A 327 -16.58 -1.67 26.74
CA LYS A 327 -15.94 -2.55 27.73
C LYS A 327 -15.00 -1.75 28.64
N LYS A 328 -15.13 -1.93 29.96
CA LYS A 328 -14.27 -1.27 30.95
C LYS A 328 -13.12 -2.19 31.36
N THR A 329 -11.90 -1.68 31.29
CA THR A 329 -10.70 -2.30 31.86
C THR A 329 -10.14 -1.42 32.97
N THR A 330 -9.62 -2.02 34.04
CA THR A 330 -8.95 -1.29 35.14
C THR A 330 -7.49 -1.71 35.18
N ALA A 331 -6.58 -0.73 35.22
CA ALA A 331 -5.14 -0.94 35.28
C ALA A 331 -4.51 0.09 36.24
N SER A 332 -3.33 -0.23 36.77
CA SER A 332 -2.58 0.67 37.66
C SER A 332 -1.90 1.81 36.90
N SER A 333 -1.79 1.72 35.57
CA SER A 333 -1.21 2.73 34.69
C SER A 333 -2.02 2.77 33.39
N PRO A 334 -1.91 3.85 32.59
CA PRO A 334 -2.55 3.92 31.28
C PRO A 334 -2.04 2.77 30.39
N LEU A 335 -2.96 2.16 29.64
CA LEU A 335 -2.65 1.13 28.66
C LEU A 335 -2.74 1.72 27.25
N THR A 336 -1.97 1.17 26.32
CA THR A 336 -2.17 1.42 24.89
C THR A 336 -3.47 0.75 24.42
N MET A 337 -3.96 1.11 23.24
CA MET A 337 -5.20 0.52 22.71
C MET A 337 -5.01 -0.94 22.30
N GLU A 338 -3.83 -1.28 21.82
CA GLU A 338 -3.42 -2.62 21.42
C GLU A 338 -3.40 -3.55 22.64
N ALA A 339 -2.89 -3.08 23.79
CA ALA A 339 -2.95 -3.80 25.06
C ALA A 339 -4.39 -3.99 25.60
N LEU A 340 -5.37 -3.23 25.09
CA LEU A 340 -6.79 -3.43 25.36
C LEU A 340 -7.46 -4.39 24.36
N GLY A 341 -6.73 -4.88 23.35
CA GLY A 341 -7.23 -5.68 22.24
C GLY A 341 -8.00 -4.86 21.22
N GLN A 342 -7.66 -3.58 21.03
CA GLN A 342 -8.32 -2.66 20.10
C GLN A 342 -7.30 -2.11 19.11
N ALA A 343 -7.51 -2.38 17.80
CA ALA A 343 -6.65 -1.89 16.73
C ALA A 343 -7.02 -0.48 16.24
N TYR A 344 -8.31 -0.15 16.20
CA TYR A 344 -8.81 1.09 15.60
C TYR A 344 -9.78 1.86 16.50
N GLY A 345 -9.97 3.15 16.21
CA GLY A 345 -10.98 4.00 16.85
C GLY A 345 -10.47 4.74 18.10
N PHE A 346 -11.33 4.83 19.12
CA PHE A 346 -11.08 5.69 20.29
C PHE A 346 -11.08 4.90 21.59
N THR A 347 -10.23 5.30 22.54
CA THR A 347 -10.20 4.79 23.92
C THR A 347 -10.45 5.93 24.91
N LEU A 348 -11.09 5.62 26.04
CA LEU A 348 -11.38 6.58 27.12
C LEU A 348 -10.67 6.16 28.41
N THR A 349 -9.64 6.91 28.79
CA THR A 349 -8.92 6.74 30.05
C THR A 349 -9.49 7.63 31.15
N ILE A 350 -9.90 7.04 32.27
CA ILE A 350 -10.47 7.76 33.43
C ILE A 350 -9.65 7.45 34.67
N CYS A 351 -9.10 8.48 35.31
CA CYS A 351 -8.41 8.38 36.60
C CYS A 351 -9.10 9.27 37.65
N LYS A 352 -9.10 8.81 38.91
CA LYS A 352 -9.60 9.59 40.05
C LYS A 352 -8.41 10.07 40.88
N ILE A 353 -8.16 11.37 40.84
CA ILE A 353 -7.12 12.02 41.65
C ILE A 353 -7.65 12.23 43.08
N LEU A 354 -6.94 11.71 44.08
CA LEU A 354 -7.28 11.87 45.50
C LEU A 354 -6.39 12.98 46.11
N GLY A 355 -6.87 14.23 46.15
CA GLY A 355 -6.17 15.37 46.76
C GLY A 355 -6.53 16.74 46.15
N LYS A 356 -6.00 17.84 46.71
CA LYS A 356 -6.05 19.16 46.05
C LYS A 356 -5.01 19.18 44.93
N ALA A 357 -5.45 19.21 43.68
CA ALA A 357 -4.55 19.43 42.54
C ALA A 357 -3.84 20.79 42.69
N SER A 358 -2.51 20.78 42.77
CA SER A 358 -1.72 21.99 42.51
C SER A 358 -1.89 22.34 41.03
N ARG A 359 -1.89 23.63 40.69
CA ARG A 359 -1.98 24.13 39.30
C ARG A 359 -0.68 23.89 38.51
N GLU A 360 -0.09 22.71 38.61
CA GLU A 360 1.06 22.36 37.79
C GLU A 360 0.59 21.71 36.50
N LYS A 361 1.24 22.09 35.38
CA LYS A 361 1.00 21.50 34.07
C LYS A 361 1.49 20.05 34.11
N SER A 362 0.57 19.10 34.27
CA SER A 362 0.94 17.69 34.26
C SER A 362 0.99 17.15 32.82
N PRO A 363 2.12 16.55 32.39
CA PRO A 363 2.16 15.82 31.13
C PRO A 363 1.29 14.55 31.22
N LEU A 364 0.70 14.16 30.08
CA LEU A 364 -0.12 12.95 29.92
C LEU A 364 0.58 11.66 30.39
N THR A 365 1.91 11.65 30.46
CA THR A 365 2.75 10.48 30.75
C THR A 365 2.99 10.20 32.24
N GLY A 366 2.36 10.90 33.18
CA GLY A 366 2.72 10.74 34.61
C GLY A 366 1.61 10.93 35.65
N MET A 367 0.34 10.83 35.26
CA MET A 367 -0.78 11.21 36.15
C MET A 367 -1.63 10.06 36.70
N CYS A 368 -1.25 8.80 36.47
CA CYS A 368 -1.99 7.64 36.98
C CYS A 368 -1.03 6.67 37.67
#